data_AF-A0A376KVX1-F1
#
_entry.id   AF-A0A376KVX1-F1
#
_cell.length_a   1.000
_cell.length_b   1.000
_cell.length_c   1.000
_cell.angle_alpha   90.00
_cell.angle_beta   90.00
_cell.angle_gamma   90.00
#
_symmetry.space_group_name_H-M   'P 1'
#
loop_
_entity.id
_entity.type
_entity.pdbx_description
1 polymer ?
#
loop_
_entity_poly.entity_id
_entity_poly.type
_entity_poly.pdbx_seq_one_letter_code
_entity_poly.pdbx_strand_id
1 'polypeptide(L)'
;MATQLGHKLGRKKKAKITLVDRNHSHLWKPLLHEVATGSLDEGVDALSYLAHARNHGFQFQLGSVIDIDREAKTITIAELRDGER
;
A
#
# COMPACT_ATOMS: atom_id res chain seq x y z
N MET A 1 -1.58 -3.62 -12.62
CA MET A 1 -1.21 -3.37 -11.21
C MET A 1 -0.69 -1.94 -11.04
N ALA A 2 -0.76 -1.34 -9.85
CA ALA A 2 -0.33 0.06 -9.59
C ALA A 2 1.08 0.37 -10.13
N THR A 3 1.97 -0.60 -10.09
CA THR A 3 3.31 -0.56 -10.71
C THR A 3 3.32 -0.16 -12.18
N GLN A 4 2.40 -0.68 -13.00
CA GLN A 4 2.33 -0.35 -14.43
C GLN A 4 1.90 1.11 -14.64
N LEU A 5 0.95 1.60 -13.84
CA LEU A 5 0.53 3.01 -13.87
C LEU A 5 1.63 3.93 -13.34
N GLY A 6 2.33 3.52 -12.28
CA GLY A 6 3.51 4.20 -11.76
C GLY A 6 4.61 4.33 -12.82
N HIS A 7 4.93 3.25 -13.54
CA HIS A 7 5.91 3.28 -14.64
C HIS A 7 5.47 4.15 -15.81
N LYS A 8 4.20 4.04 -16.23
CA LYS A 8 3.69 4.74 -17.41
C LYS A 8 3.47 6.24 -17.16
N LEU A 9 2.94 6.61 -15.99
CA LEU A 9 2.46 7.95 -15.68
C LEU A 9 3.18 8.58 -14.49
N GLY A 10 3.36 7.82 -13.40
CA GLY A 10 3.95 8.32 -12.15
C GLY A 10 5.42 8.75 -12.28
N ARG A 11 6.31 7.86 -12.75
CA ARG A 11 7.73 8.15 -13.00
C ARG A 11 7.93 9.27 -14.02
N LYS A 12 7.01 9.39 -14.98
CA LYS A 12 6.99 10.47 -15.98
C LYS A 12 6.36 11.77 -15.46
N LYS A 13 5.96 11.82 -14.18
CA LYS A 13 5.29 12.96 -13.53
C LYS A 13 4.01 13.43 -14.26
N LYS A 14 3.34 12.53 -14.98
CA LYS A 14 2.10 12.83 -15.72
C LYS A 14 0.84 12.65 -14.88
N ALA A 15 0.92 11.87 -13.80
CA ALA A 15 -0.16 11.70 -12.85
C ALA A 15 0.40 11.30 -11.48
N LYS A 16 -0.29 11.68 -10.41
CA LYS A 16 -0.04 11.16 -9.07
C LYS A 16 -0.79 9.84 -8.93
N ILE A 17 -0.07 8.76 -8.64
CA ILE A 17 -0.64 7.42 -8.48
C ILE A 17 -0.57 7.05 -7.00
N THR A 18 -1.71 6.73 -6.40
CA THR A 18 -1.80 6.24 -5.02
C THR A 18 -2.49 4.89 -5.01
N LEU A 19 -1.84 3.90 -4.38
CA LEU A 19 -2.42 2.59 -4.08
C LEU A 19 -2.94 2.62 -2.65
N VAL A 20 -4.23 2.39 -2.49
CA VAL A 20 -4.88 2.20 -1.18
C VAL A 20 -5.18 0.72 -1.02
N ASP A 21 -4.68 0.10 0.05
CA ASP A 21 -5.00 -1.28 0.40
C ASP A 21 -5.12 -1.41 1.92
N ARG A 22 -5.99 -2.30 2.37
CA ARG A 22 -6.19 -2.62 3.79
C ARG A 22 -5.16 -3.63 4.31
N ASN A 23 -4.58 -4.43 3.42
CA ASN A 23 -3.63 -5.46 3.78
C ASN A 23 -2.21 -5.01 3.42
N HIS A 24 -1.29 -5.12 4.37
CA HIS A 24 0.14 -4.92 4.13
C HIS A 24 0.77 -6.01 3.25
N SER A 25 0.06 -7.11 2.99
CA SER A 25 0.64 -8.23 2.26
C SER A 25 -0.46 -9.14 1.73
N HIS A 26 -0.82 -9.01 0.46
CA HIS A 26 -1.38 -10.17 -0.26
C HIS A 26 -0.86 -10.18 -1.69
N LEU A 27 0.47 -10.09 -1.85
CA LEU A 27 1.12 -10.62 -3.04
C LEU A 27 2.57 -11.02 -2.66
N TRP A 28 2.76 -12.34 -2.52
CA TRP A 28 4.00 -13.13 -2.67
C TRP A 28 4.75 -13.50 -1.39
N LYS A 29 4.36 -14.65 -0.82
CA LYS A 29 5.29 -15.51 -0.06
C LYS A 29 6.07 -16.37 -1.06
N PRO A 30 7.40 -16.23 -1.14
CA PRO A 30 8.21 -17.42 -1.02
C PRO A 30 9.36 -17.18 -0.03
N LEU A 31 9.05 -16.71 1.17
CA LEU A 31 10.00 -16.69 2.28
C LEU A 31 9.31 -17.22 3.53
N LEU A 32 8.98 -18.52 3.51
CA LEU A 32 8.53 -19.28 4.67
C LEU A 32 9.65 -19.51 5.71
N HIS A 33 10.90 -19.14 5.39
CA HIS A 33 12.06 -19.48 6.20
C HIS A 33 12.48 -18.40 7.21
N GLU A 34 12.04 -17.14 7.04
CA GLU A 34 12.22 -16.10 8.07
C GLU A 34 11.06 -16.03 9.08
N VAL A 35 9.94 -16.72 8.78
CA VAL A 35 8.72 -16.74 9.59
C VAL A 35 8.84 -17.62 10.85
N ALA A 36 9.92 -18.41 10.97
CA ALA A 36 10.07 -19.37 12.08
C ALA A 36 10.39 -18.72 13.46
N THR A 37 10.57 -17.39 13.54
CA THR A 37 10.95 -16.71 14.80
C THR A 37 9.83 -15.89 15.43
N GLY A 38 8.61 -15.87 14.86
CA GLY A 38 7.40 -15.51 15.60
C GLY A 38 7.24 -14.04 16.03
N SER A 39 7.74 -13.07 15.26
CA SER A 39 7.46 -11.64 15.49
C SER A 39 7.66 -10.82 14.22
N LEU A 40 6.83 -11.02 13.20
CA LEU A 40 6.78 -10.11 12.06
C LEU A 40 5.71 -9.05 12.33
N ASP A 41 6.25 -7.89 12.68
CA ASP A 41 5.63 -6.64 13.09
C ASP A 41 5.04 -5.93 11.85
N GLU A 42 3.81 -5.42 11.95
CA GLU A 42 3.07 -4.77 10.85
C GLU A 42 3.88 -3.60 10.23
N GLY A 43 4.80 -3.01 11.00
CA GLY A 43 5.72 -1.96 10.56
C GLY A 43 6.77 -2.41 9.53
N VAL A 44 7.26 -3.65 9.59
CA VAL A 44 8.24 -4.18 8.62
C VAL A 44 7.58 -4.39 7.25
N ASP A 45 6.31 -4.79 7.25
CA ASP A 45 5.54 -5.00 6.03
C ASP A 45 5.12 -3.66 5.37
N ALA A 46 4.77 -2.64 6.18
CA ALA A 46 4.53 -1.27 5.72
C ALA A 46 5.75 -0.69 4.98
N LEU A 47 6.94 -0.92 5.52
CA LEU A 47 8.20 -0.44 4.95
C LEU A 47 8.45 -1.04 3.56
N SER A 48 8.12 -2.32 3.37
CA SER A 48 8.28 -3.01 2.08
C SER A 48 7.41 -2.38 0.98
N TYR A 49 6.16 -2.02 1.28
CA TYR A 49 5.29 -1.34 0.32
C TYR A 49 5.71 0.10 0.05
N LEU A 50 6.15 0.85 1.06
CA LEU A 50 6.69 2.21 0.87
C LEU A 50 7.93 2.19 -0.02
N ALA A 51 8.84 1.23 0.19
CA ALA A 51 10.01 1.03 -0.65
C ALA A 51 9.63 0.67 -2.09
N HIS A 52 8.69 -0.26 -2.28
CA HIS A 52 8.20 -0.64 -3.61
C HIS A 52 7.51 0.53 -4.33
N ALA A 53 6.64 1.26 -3.64
CA ALA A 53 5.94 2.42 -4.18
C ALA A 53 6.93 3.49 -4.67
N ARG A 54 7.93 3.83 -3.83
CA ARG A 54 9.01 4.76 -4.20
C ARG A 54 9.78 4.29 -5.44
N ASN A 55 10.14 3.00 -5.50
CA ASN A 55 10.90 2.44 -6.62
C ASN A 55 10.11 2.43 -7.94
N HIS A 56 8.78 2.28 -7.86
CA HIS A 56 7.90 2.12 -9.02
C HIS A 56 7.07 3.36 -9.36
N GLY A 57 7.28 4.48 -8.65
CA GLY A 57 6.69 5.77 -8.98
C GLY A 57 5.21 5.91 -8.62
N PHE A 58 4.79 5.28 -7.52
CA PHE A 58 3.47 5.48 -6.94
C PHE A 58 3.60 5.71 -5.42
N GLN A 59 2.52 6.07 -4.74
CA GLN A 59 2.44 6.18 -3.29
C GLN A 59 1.60 5.04 -2.73
N PHE A 60 1.96 4.53 -1.57
CA PHE A 60 1.13 3.57 -0.83
C PHE A 60 0.47 4.29 0.34
N GLN A 61 -0.83 4.05 0.50
CA GLN A 61 -1.62 4.51 1.64
C GLN A 61 -2.28 3.28 2.25
N LEU A 62 -1.94 2.98 3.50
CA LEU A 62 -2.65 1.93 4.21
C LEU A 62 -4.06 2.41 4.57
N GLY A 63 -5.03 1.53 4.36
CA GLY A 63 -6.36 1.65 4.92
C GLY A 63 -7.44 1.03 4.05
N SER A 64 -8.59 0.76 4.67
CA SER A 64 -9.76 0.23 3.96
C SER A 64 -10.57 1.38 3.36
N VAL A 65 -10.88 1.34 2.07
CA VAL A 65 -11.86 2.27 1.49
C VAL A 65 -13.23 1.96 2.07
N ILE A 66 -13.83 2.95 2.74
CA ILE A 66 -15.15 2.81 3.39
C ILE A 66 -16.25 3.57 2.66
N ASP A 67 -15.89 4.54 1.82
CA ASP A 67 -16.86 5.29 1.03
C ASP A 67 -16.24 5.84 -0.27
N ILE A 68 -17.09 6.07 -1.28
CA ILE A 68 -16.70 6.61 -2.58
C ILE A 68 -17.72 7.67 -3.02
N ASP A 69 -17.32 8.93 -2.99
CA ASP A 69 -18.09 10.04 -3.57
C ASP A 69 -17.68 10.23 -5.03
N ARG A 70 -18.60 9.90 -5.94
CA ARG A 70 -18.38 10.01 -7.39
C ARG A 70 -18.56 11.44 -7.92
N GLU A 71 -19.37 12.25 -7.26
CA GLU A 71 -19.60 13.64 -7.66
C GLU A 71 -18.40 14.50 -7.26
N ALA A 72 -17.95 14.39 -6.01
CA ALA A 72 -16.74 15.06 -5.53
C ALA A 72 -15.44 14.38 -5.98
N LYS A 73 -15.51 13.16 -6.52
CA LYS A 73 -14.36 12.32 -6.93
C LYS A 73 -13.39 12.07 -5.77
N THR A 74 -13.93 11.73 -4.61
CA THR A 74 -13.15 11.44 -3.40
C THR A 74 -13.44 10.03 -2.89
N ILE A 75 -12.50 9.50 -2.11
CA ILE A 75 -12.66 8.25 -1.38
C ILE A 75 -12.41 8.53 0.09
N THR A 76 -13.18 7.90 0.96
CA THR A 76 -12.95 7.91 2.41
C THR A 76 -12.27 6.62 2.79
N ILE A 77 -11.20 6.73 3.55
CA ILE A 77 -10.43 5.58 4.06
C ILE A 77 -10.70 5.49 5.57
N ALA A 78 -10.89 4.28 6.09
CA ALA A 78 -11.02 4.03 7.52
C ALA A 78 -9.82 4.63 8.27
N GLU A 79 -10.07 5.15 9.47
CA GLU A 79 -8.99 5.56 10.37
C GLU A 79 -8.00 4.40 10.55
N LEU A 80 -6.70 4.71 10.43
CA LEU A 80 -5.66 3.81 10.93
C LEU A 80 -5.85 3.72 12.45
N ARG A 81 -6.54 2.68 12.90
CA ARG A 81 -6.47 2.25 14.29
C ARG A 81 -5.15 1.51 14.40
N ASP A 82 -4.12 2.21 14.86
CA ASP A 82 -2.88 1.59 15.34
C ASP A 82 -3.29 0.77 16.57
N GLY A 83 -3.59 -0.50 16.30
CA GLY A 83 -4.24 -1.41 17.22
C GLY A 83 -3.24 -2.22 18.01
N GLU A 84 -2.29 -1.57 18.68
CA GLU A 84 -1.51 -2.20 19.74
C GLU A 84 -1.72 -1.45 21.07
N ARG A 85 -2.58 -2.04 21.90
CA ARG A 85 -2.50 -1.96 23.35
C ARG A 85 -2.41 -3.37 23.91
#